data_AF-A0A8T8TUS1-F1
#
_entry.id   AF-A0A8T8TUS1-F1
#
_cell.length_a   1.000
_cell.length_b   1.000
_cell.length_c   1.000
_cell.angle_alpha   90.00
_cell.angle_beta   90.00
_cell.angle_gamma   90.00
#
_symmetry.space_group_name_H-M   'P 1'
#
loop_
_entity.id
_entity.type
_entity.pdbx_description
1 polymer ?
#
loop_
_entity_poly.entity_id
_entity_poly.type
_entity_poly.pdbx_seq_one_letter_code
_entity_poly.pdbx_strand_id
1 'polypeptide(L)'
;MTGATACRSMGKEGNGATPGTASGPVATNLTKSSSTAKAVYFITNIRNNSIVALKVAANGTLSDGSITTTGGLGMSGVDSTGNPAAPDSLFSQGAIKISGNQ
;
A
#
# COMPACT_ATOMS: atom_id res chain seq x y z
N MET A 1 3.97 51.05 21.11
CA MET A 1 4.92 49.96 20.86
C MET A 1 4.55 49.37 19.50
N THR A 2 5.09 49.93 18.40
CA THR A 2 6.03 49.23 17.50
C THR A 2 5.45 47.88 17.03
N GLY A 3 5.00 47.65 15.81
CA GLY A 3 5.42 48.20 14.51
C GLY A 3 6.51 47.31 13.89
N ALA A 4 6.26 46.89 12.64
CA ALA A 4 7.15 46.26 11.65
C ALA A 4 7.07 44.73 11.48
N THR A 5 7.16 44.14 10.28
CA THR A 5 7.10 44.61 8.87
C THR A 5 7.10 43.37 7.99
N ALA A 6 6.40 43.45 6.84
CA ALA A 6 6.36 42.43 5.80
C ALA A 6 7.74 42.18 5.14
N CYS A 7 8.01 40.93 4.76
CA CYS A 7 9.16 40.61 3.92
C CYS A 7 8.83 40.90 2.45
N ARG A 8 9.51 41.90 1.86
CA ARG A 8 9.67 42.06 0.41
C ARG A 8 11.16 42.12 0.12
N SER A 9 11.62 41.45 -0.92
CA SER A 9 12.73 41.94 -1.73
C SER A 9 12.50 41.58 -3.19
N MET A 10 12.52 42.60 -4.04
CA MET A 10 12.72 42.52 -5.48
C MET A 10 14.22 42.62 -5.74
N GLY A 11 14.74 41.84 -6.67
CA GLY A 11 16.01 42.07 -7.35
C GLY A 11 15.86 41.68 -8.82
N LYS A 12 16.21 42.58 -9.73
CA LYS A 12 16.06 42.44 -11.20
C LYS A 12 17.41 42.23 -11.89
N GLU A 13 17.37 41.38 -12.92
CA GLU A 13 18.16 41.28 -14.17
C GLU A 13 19.66 40.89 -14.18
N GLY A 14 19.96 39.87 -15.00
CA GLY A 14 21.27 39.55 -15.57
C GLY A 14 21.15 38.51 -16.70
N ASN A 15 21.53 38.89 -17.93
CA ASN A 15 21.54 38.08 -19.15
C ASN A 15 22.82 37.23 -19.29
N GLY A 16 22.67 35.98 -19.75
CA GLY A 16 23.62 35.28 -20.64
C GLY A 16 24.71 34.35 -20.06
N ALA A 17 24.57 33.04 -20.30
CA ALA A 17 25.59 32.13 -20.88
C ALA A 17 25.11 30.65 -20.86
N THR A 18 24.95 30.02 -22.03
CA THR A 18 24.89 28.55 -22.23
C THR A 18 26.30 27.98 -22.44
N PRO A 19 26.61 26.77 -21.92
CA PRO A 19 26.73 25.58 -22.78
C PRO A 19 26.16 24.33 -22.07
N GLY A 20 25.34 23.46 -22.68
CA GLY A 20 25.69 22.56 -23.78
C GLY A 20 25.66 21.10 -23.28
N THR A 21 24.78 20.27 -23.88
CA THR A 21 24.91 18.81 -24.10
C THR A 21 25.06 17.90 -22.87
N ALA A 22 24.16 16.95 -22.56
CA ALA A 22 23.65 15.94 -23.46
C ALA A 22 22.23 15.47 -23.08
N SER A 23 21.37 15.48 -24.09
CA SER A 23 20.24 14.56 -24.20
C SER A 23 20.77 13.12 -24.17
N GLY A 24 20.51 12.40 -23.09
CA GLY A 24 20.20 10.98 -23.22
C GLY A 24 18.68 10.85 -23.14
N PRO A 25 17.99 10.10 -24.02
CA PRO A 25 16.65 9.67 -23.67
C PRO A 25 16.82 8.86 -22.39
N VAL A 26 16.40 9.41 -21.23
CA VAL A 26 15.99 8.54 -20.14
C VAL A 26 14.89 7.73 -20.80
N ALA A 27 15.20 6.47 -21.11
CA ALA A 27 14.23 5.52 -21.57
C ALA A 27 13.25 5.36 -20.40
N THR A 28 12.27 6.27 -20.34
CA THR A 28 11.00 6.04 -19.71
C THR A 28 10.41 4.92 -20.53
N ASN A 29 10.79 3.70 -20.15
CA ASN A 29 10.15 2.48 -20.60
C ASN A 29 8.76 2.48 -19.95
N LEU A 30 7.93 3.43 -20.38
CA LEU A 30 6.59 3.73 -19.92
C LEU A 30 5.62 2.79 -20.64
N THR A 31 5.98 1.51 -20.69
CA THR A 31 5.13 0.45 -21.24
C THR A 31 5.28 -0.80 -20.39
N LYS A 32 4.95 -0.66 -19.11
CA LYS A 32 4.18 -1.74 -18.50
C LYS A 32 2.80 -1.16 -18.29
N SER A 33 1.81 -1.68 -19.01
CA SER A 33 0.45 -1.71 -18.49
C SER A 33 0.54 -2.46 -17.16
N SER A 34 0.97 -1.77 -16.11
CA SER A 34 0.82 -2.26 -14.76
C SER A 34 -0.68 -2.24 -14.59
N SER A 35 -1.32 -3.40 -14.66
CA SER A 35 -2.55 -3.59 -13.92
C SER A 35 -2.21 -3.21 -12.49
N THR A 36 -2.39 -1.94 -12.14
CA THR A 36 -2.12 -1.46 -10.79
C THR A 36 -3.03 -2.28 -9.90
N ALA A 37 -2.42 -3.00 -8.96
CA ALA A 37 -3.18 -3.78 -7.99
C ALA A 37 -4.27 -2.88 -7.42
N LYS A 38 -5.52 -3.35 -7.34
CA LYS A 38 -6.64 -2.52 -6.89
C LYS A 38 -6.72 -2.51 -5.36
N ALA A 39 -6.39 -3.64 -4.75
CA ALA A 39 -6.43 -3.83 -3.31
C ALA A 39 -5.49 -4.97 -2.89
N VAL A 40 -5.15 -4.97 -1.61
CA VAL A 40 -4.49 -6.07 -0.91
C VAL A 40 -5.50 -6.66 0.07
N TYR A 41 -5.67 -7.97 0.03
CA TYR A 41 -6.54 -8.71 0.93
C TYR A 41 -5.72 -9.67 1.78
N PHE A 42 -5.98 -9.70 3.09
CA PHE A 42 -5.41 -10.69 3.99
C PHE A 42 -6.39 -10.99 5.13
N ILE A 43 -6.21 -12.13 5.80
CA ILE A 43 -7.01 -12.53 6.95
C ILE A 43 -6.18 -12.39 8.23
N THR A 44 -6.79 -11.88 9.29
CA THR A 44 -6.17 -11.86 10.61
C THR A 44 -6.11 -13.26 11.20
N ASN A 45 -5.18 -13.49 12.12
CA ASN A 45 -5.07 -14.73 12.88
C ASN A 45 -5.03 -14.40 14.38
N ILE A 46 -6.19 -13.97 14.89
CA ILE A 46 -6.40 -13.60 16.29
C ILE A 46 -7.69 -14.23 16.77
N ARG A 47 -8.13 -13.98 18.02
CA ARG A 47 -9.36 -14.58 18.57
C ARG A 47 -10.56 -14.48 17.60
N ASN A 48 -10.76 -13.33 16.95
CA ASN A 48 -11.83 -13.13 15.98
C ASN A 48 -11.22 -12.82 14.60
N ASN A 49 -11.24 -13.80 13.69
CA ASN A 49 -10.63 -13.64 12.38
C ASN A 49 -11.48 -12.72 11.49
N SER A 50 -10.79 -11.86 10.75
CA SER A 50 -11.42 -10.87 9.88
C SER A 50 -10.63 -10.74 8.58
N ILE A 51 -11.32 -10.49 7.50
CA ILE A 51 -10.74 -10.15 6.21
C ILE A 51 -10.47 -8.64 6.20
N VAL A 52 -9.22 -8.26 5.99
CA VAL A 52 -8.80 -6.88 5.81
C VAL A 52 -8.60 -6.63 4.32
N ALA A 53 -9.19 -5.54 3.83
CA ALA A 53 -9.09 -5.09 2.45
C ALA A 53 -8.50 -3.69 2.42
N LEU A 54 -7.25 -3.53 2.00
CA LEU A 54 -6.59 -2.24 1.84
C LEU A 54 -6.61 -1.80 0.38
N LYS A 55 -6.95 -0.55 0.10
CA LYS A 55 -6.90 -0.02 -1.26
C LYS A 55 -5.46 0.31 -1.63
N VAL A 56 -5.13 0.10 -2.90
CA VAL A 56 -3.85 0.51 -3.48
C VAL A 56 -4.12 1.72 -4.38
N ALA A 57 -3.49 2.85 -4.07
CA ALA A 57 -3.60 4.08 -4.85
C ALA A 57 -2.79 4.00 -6.15
N ALA A 58 -3.04 4.91 -7.09
CA ALA A 58 -2.38 4.92 -8.40
C ALA A 58 -0.84 5.07 -8.32
N ASN A 59 -0.33 5.67 -7.24
CA ASN A 59 1.10 5.80 -6.92
C ASN A 59 1.68 4.56 -6.20
N GLY A 60 0.89 3.50 -6.00
CA GLY A 60 1.30 2.27 -5.34
C GLY A 60 1.24 2.29 -3.81
N THR A 61 0.81 3.38 -3.17
CA THR A 61 0.67 3.43 -1.71
C THR A 61 -0.63 2.78 -1.23
N LEU A 62 -0.62 2.28 0.01
CA LEU A 62 -1.82 1.77 0.66
C LEU A 62 -2.61 2.91 1.31
N SER A 63 -3.94 2.84 1.23
CA SER A 63 -4.86 3.78 1.87
C SER A 63 -5.96 3.05 2.63
N ASP A 64 -6.87 3.82 3.23
CA ASP A 64 -7.92 3.30 4.10
C ASP A 64 -8.71 2.14 3.49
N GLY A 65 -8.91 1.14 4.35
CA GLY A 65 -9.48 -0.14 4.00
C GLY A 65 -10.81 -0.43 4.68
N SER A 66 -11.19 -1.70 4.64
CA SER A 66 -12.32 -2.24 5.38
C SER A 66 -11.90 -3.51 6.11
N ILE A 67 -12.55 -3.78 7.24
CA ILE A 67 -12.43 -5.01 8.01
C ILE A 67 -13.79 -5.68 8.00
N THR A 68 -13.83 -6.91 7.48
CA THR A 68 -15.04 -7.74 7.45
C THR A 68 -14.83 -8.94 8.35
N THR A 69 -15.61 -9.06 9.43
CA THR A 69 -15.52 -10.22 10.33
C THR A 69 -15.93 -11.49 9.60
N THR A 70 -15.19 -12.58 9.83
CA THR A 70 -15.53 -13.88 9.23
C THR A 70 -16.55 -14.65 10.06
N GLY A 71 -16.71 -14.29 11.34
CA GLY A 71 -17.46 -15.07 12.33
C GLY A 71 -16.72 -16.33 12.82
N GLY A 72 -15.58 -16.67 12.21
CA GLY A 72 -14.75 -17.81 12.59
C GLY A 72 -13.61 -17.43 13.55
N LEU A 73 -13.22 -18.39 14.38
CA LEU A 73 -12.09 -18.27 15.31
C LEU A 73 -10.81 -18.97 14.79
N GLY A 74 -10.87 -19.65 13.64
CA GLY A 74 -9.82 -20.56 13.20
C GLY A 74 -9.80 -21.86 14.00
N MET A 75 -8.71 -22.61 13.92
CA MET A 75 -8.43 -23.77 14.79
C MET A 75 -6.92 -24.02 14.84
N SER A 76 -6.46 -24.72 15.87
CA SER A 76 -5.10 -25.27 15.93
C SER A 76 -5.12 -26.74 15.53
N GLY A 77 -4.17 -27.14 14.69
CA GLY A 77 -3.87 -28.55 14.45
C GLY A 77 -3.02 -29.15 15.57
N VAL A 78 -2.60 -30.39 15.35
CA VAL A 78 -1.53 -31.05 16.12
C VAL A 78 -0.26 -31.08 15.29
N ASP A 79 0.88 -30.86 15.92
CA ASP A 79 2.18 -30.98 15.27
C ASP A 79 2.66 -32.43 15.20
N SER A 80 3.85 -32.66 14.64
CA SER A 80 4.44 -34.00 14.49
C SER A 80 4.78 -34.69 15.81
N THR A 81 4.81 -33.94 16.92
CA THR A 81 5.07 -34.45 18.27
C THR A 81 3.77 -34.69 19.06
N GLY A 82 2.61 -34.37 18.47
CA GLY A 82 1.31 -34.49 19.10
C GLY A 82 0.92 -33.29 19.96
N ASN A 83 1.70 -32.21 19.96
CA ASN A 83 1.37 -30.99 20.69
C ASN A 83 0.48 -30.06 19.84
N PRO A 84 -0.32 -29.18 20.47
CA PRO A 84 -1.09 -28.18 19.72
C PRO A 84 -0.18 -27.26 18.90
N ALA A 85 -0.44 -27.16 17.60
CA ALA A 85 0.24 -26.23 16.71
C ALA A 85 -0.27 -24.79 16.91
N ALA A 86 0.47 -23.82 16.36
CA ALA A 86 0.00 -22.43 16.32
C ALA A 86 -1.38 -22.33 15.63
N PRO A 87 -2.27 -21.42 16.07
CA PRO A 87 -3.57 -21.24 15.45
C PRO A 87 -3.44 -20.93 13.96
N ASP A 88 -4.36 -21.45 13.15
CA ASP A 88 -4.50 -21.14 11.73
C ASP A 88 -5.92 -20.63 11.46
N SER A 89 -6.00 -19.45 10.83
CA SER A 89 -7.26 -18.78 10.54
C SER A 89 -8.10 -19.49 9.48
N LEU A 90 -7.53 -20.42 8.70
CA LEU A 90 -8.23 -21.19 7.66
C LEU A 90 -8.54 -22.63 8.05
N PHE A 91 -7.95 -23.17 9.11
CA PHE A 91 -8.06 -24.59 9.45
C PHE A 91 -9.50 -25.10 9.65
N SER A 92 -10.42 -24.26 10.14
CA SER A 92 -11.86 -24.56 10.27
C SER A 92 -12.75 -23.95 9.18
N GLN A 93 -12.18 -23.10 8.32
CA GLN A 93 -12.92 -22.28 7.35
C GLN A 93 -12.58 -22.64 5.89
N GLY A 94 -11.55 -23.45 5.65
CA GLY A 94 -11.16 -23.96 4.34
C GLY A 94 -10.37 -22.96 3.51
N ALA A 95 -11.05 -22.04 2.82
CA ALA A 95 -10.42 -21.13 1.86
C ALA A 95 -11.17 -19.79 1.73
N ILE A 96 -10.45 -18.75 1.32
CA ILE A 96 -11.00 -17.42 0.99
C ILE A 96 -11.10 -17.29 -0.53
N LYS A 97 -12.27 -16.86 -1.02
CA LYS A 97 -12.49 -16.55 -2.43
C LYS A 97 -12.79 -15.07 -2.61
N ILE A 98 -12.08 -14.43 -3.55
CA ILE A 98 -12.39 -13.08 -4.00
C ILE A 98 -13.27 -13.21 -5.26
N SER A 99 -14.36 -12.44 -5.30
CA SER A 99 -15.29 -12.40 -6.43
C SER A 99 -15.39 -10.98 -6.97
N GLY A 100 -15.47 -10.83 -8.29
CA GLY A 100 -15.78 -9.55 -8.94
C GLY A 100 -14.61 -8.59 -9.16
N ASN A 101 -13.54 -8.64 -8.36
CA ASN A 101 -12.38 -7.72 -8.48
C ASN A 101 -11.05 -8.47 -8.37
N GLN A 102 -10.53 -8.93 -9.52
CA GLN A 102 -9.15 -9.37 -9.68
C GLN A 102 -8.33 -8.28 -10.41
#